data_AF-A0A925SP27-F1
#
_entry.id   AF-A0A925SP27-F1
#
_cell.length_a   1.000
_cell.length_b   1.000
_cell.length_c   1.000
_cell.angle_alpha   90.00
_cell.angle_beta   90.00
_cell.angle_gamma   90.00
#
_symmetry.space_group_name_H-M   'P 1'
#
loop_
_entity.id
_entity.type
_entity.pdbx_description
1 polymer ?
#
loop_
_entity_poly.entity_id
_entity_poly.type
_entity_poly.pdbx_seq_one_letter_code
_entity_poly.pdbx_strand_id
1 'polypeptide(L)'
;MAEHRSTSRPLRAATWPAVVWAARLSVYFLAQGALVLLAYAYYGFDSDPNSFALGFRIDPILAAVNLLWGLAGTYIGFFRPRYAIPFVLAFAAFYTLLAVLGSFTPLDFGMMLNDRVNLFHWLIALPAWAIGLYALWRKRRSR
;
A
#
# COMPACT_ATOMS: atom_id res chain seq x y z
N MET A 1 20.69 -41.73 -31.85
CA MET A 1 21.15 -40.33 -31.66
C MET A 1 20.18 -39.66 -30.71
N ALA A 2 20.68 -39.19 -29.57
CA ALA A 2 19.88 -38.82 -28.41
C ALA A 2 19.17 -37.47 -28.58
N GLU A 3 17.90 -37.41 -28.18
CA GLU A 3 17.11 -36.19 -28.01
C GLU A 3 17.85 -35.21 -27.08
N HIS A 4 18.20 -34.05 -27.62
CA HIS A 4 18.67 -32.93 -26.83
C HIS A 4 17.45 -32.28 -26.15
N ARG A 5 17.04 -32.84 -25.00
CA ARG A 5 16.02 -32.20 -24.15
C ARG A 5 16.61 -30.93 -23.55
N SER A 6 16.28 -29.78 -24.16
CA SER A 6 16.52 -28.47 -23.56
C SER A 6 15.67 -28.35 -22.29
N THR A 7 16.24 -28.70 -21.16
CA THR A 7 15.67 -28.50 -19.82
C THR A 7 15.81 -27.04 -19.39
N SER A 8 15.40 -26.10 -20.24
CA SER A 8 15.09 -24.75 -19.77
C SER A 8 13.75 -24.81 -19.05
N ARG A 9 13.74 -25.27 -17.80
CA ARG A 9 12.64 -24.97 -16.87
C ARG A 9 12.54 -23.44 -16.88
N PRO A 10 11.43 -22.84 -17.35
CA PRO A 10 11.27 -21.40 -17.19
C PRO A 10 11.37 -21.10 -15.70
N LEU A 11 12.21 -20.12 -15.36
CA LEU A 11 12.34 -19.56 -14.01
C LEU A 11 10.93 -19.49 -13.42
N ARG A 12 10.67 -20.32 -12.40
CA ARG A 12 9.35 -20.46 -11.79
C ARG A 12 9.08 -19.24 -10.92
N ALA A 13 9.02 -18.05 -11.54
CA ALA A 13 8.53 -16.81 -10.97
C ALA A 13 6.99 -16.81 -10.99
N ALA A 14 6.37 -17.90 -10.55
CA ALA A 14 4.94 -17.92 -10.24
C ALA A 14 4.70 -17.42 -8.81
N THR A 15 5.39 -16.33 -8.43
CA THR A 15 4.98 -15.49 -7.31
C THR A 15 3.82 -14.64 -7.82
N TRP A 16 2.59 -15.04 -7.50
CA TRP A 16 1.31 -14.37 -7.81
C TRP A 16 1.46 -12.93 -8.35
N PRO A 17 1.43 -12.71 -9.68
CA PRO A 17 1.78 -11.41 -10.25
C PRO A 17 0.93 -10.28 -9.68
N ALA A 18 -0.36 -10.54 -9.41
CA ALA A 18 -1.27 -9.57 -8.81
C ALA A 18 -0.81 -9.03 -7.44
N VAL A 19 -0.33 -9.87 -6.52
CA VAL A 19 0.08 -9.41 -5.17
C VAL A 19 1.40 -8.64 -5.21
N VAL A 20 2.30 -9.00 -6.13
CA VAL A 20 3.54 -8.26 -6.36
C VAL A 20 3.25 -6.91 -7.00
N TRP A 21 2.35 -6.86 -7.98
CA TRP A 21 1.88 -5.60 -8.56
C TRP A 21 1.18 -4.73 -7.53
N ALA A 22 0.33 -5.29 -6.67
CA ALA A 22 -0.28 -4.56 -5.57
C ALA A 22 0.77 -3.94 -4.64
N ALA A 23 1.83 -4.67 -4.28
CA ALA A 23 2.94 -4.10 -3.50
C ALA A 23 3.69 -2.99 -4.26
N ARG A 24 3.83 -3.07 -5.59
CA ARG A 24 4.45 -2.01 -6.39
C ARG A 24 3.62 -0.73 -6.45
N LEU A 25 2.29 -0.83 -6.37
CA LEU A 25 1.41 0.34 -6.31
C LEU A 25 1.68 1.21 -5.07
N SER A 26 2.37 0.68 -4.05
CA SER A 26 2.85 1.49 -2.93
C SER A 26 3.79 2.64 -3.35
N VAL A 27 4.35 2.62 -4.56
CA VAL A 27 5.08 3.78 -5.11
C VAL A 27 4.22 5.04 -5.18
N TYR A 28 2.90 4.92 -5.35
CA TYR A 28 1.99 6.07 -5.33
C TYR A 28 1.91 6.67 -3.93
N PHE A 29 1.85 5.85 -2.89
CA PHE A 29 1.87 6.30 -1.49
C PHE A 29 3.21 6.94 -1.12
N LEU A 30 4.30 6.39 -1.66
CA LEU A 30 5.65 6.98 -1.52
C LEU A 30 5.69 8.39 -2.11
N ALA A 31 5.28 8.52 -3.37
CA ALA A 31 5.28 9.80 -4.07
C ALA A 31 4.34 10.81 -3.39
N GLN A 32 3.12 10.40 -3.05
CA GLN A 32 2.14 11.24 -2.38
C GLN A 32 2.66 11.71 -1.02
N GLY A 33 3.12 10.79 -0.16
CA GLY A 33 3.65 11.13 1.16
C GLY A 33 4.85 12.07 1.08
N ALA A 34 5.78 11.82 0.16
CA ALA A 34 6.95 12.67 -0.05
C ALA A 34 6.58 14.08 -0.52
N LEU A 35 5.69 14.20 -1.51
CA LEU A 35 5.26 15.48 -2.06
C LEU A 35 4.50 16.31 -1.03
N VAL A 36 3.61 15.69 -0.24
CA VAL A 36 2.87 16.40 0.82
C VAL A 36 3.80 16.85 1.93
N LEU A 37 4.69 15.99 2.41
CA LEU A 37 5.66 16.37 3.44
C LEU A 37 6.61 17.47 2.96
N LEU A 38 7.03 17.45 1.69
CA LEU A 38 7.82 18.53 1.09
C LEU A 38 7.02 19.85 1.06
N ALA A 39 5.73 19.79 0.73
CA ALA A 39 4.86 20.94 0.74
C ALA A 39 4.71 21.51 2.17
N TYR A 40 4.53 20.66 3.18
CA TYR A 40 4.51 21.09 4.59
C TYR A 40 5.86 21.65 5.06
N ALA A 41 6.98 21.09 4.59
CA ALA A 41 8.29 21.64 4.90
C ALA A 41 8.52 23.03 4.28
N TYR A 42 7.85 23.33 3.16
CA TYR A 42 7.93 24.63 2.48
C TYR A 42 6.94 25.66 3.03
N TYR A 43 5.69 25.27 3.27
CA TYR A 43 4.61 26.17 3.73
C TYR A 43 4.45 26.24 5.26
N GLY A 44 5.05 25.31 6.00
CA GLY A 44 4.94 25.17 7.45
C GLY A 44 3.99 24.05 7.87
N PHE A 45 4.37 23.28 8.89
CA PHE A 45 3.61 22.11 9.37
C PHE A 45 2.25 22.44 9.98
N ASP A 46 2.02 23.69 10.38
CA ASP A 46 0.75 24.19 10.90
C ASP A 46 -0.23 24.63 9.79
N SER A 47 0.14 24.45 8.51
CA SER A 47 -0.71 24.81 7.36
C SER A 47 -2.00 23.97 7.33
N ASP A 48 -3.13 24.59 7.01
CA ASP A 48 -4.41 23.89 6.87
C ASP A 48 -4.33 22.84 5.74
N PRO A 49 -4.55 21.54 6.03
CA PRO A 49 -4.56 20.49 5.01
C PRO A 49 -5.52 20.74 3.85
N ASN A 50 -6.58 21.52 4.06
CA ASN A 50 -7.57 21.83 3.02
C ASN A 50 -7.08 22.83 1.97
N SER A 51 -5.98 23.54 2.25
CA SER A 51 -5.33 24.45 1.30
C SER A 51 -4.68 23.71 0.12
N PHE A 52 -4.37 22.42 0.29
CA PHE A 52 -3.78 21.59 -0.76
C PHE A 52 -4.82 21.10 -1.78
N ALA A 53 -4.34 20.75 -2.98
CA ALA A 53 -5.17 20.19 -4.04
C ALA A 53 -5.82 18.87 -3.60
N LEU A 54 -6.97 18.51 -4.20
CA LEU A 54 -7.91 17.51 -3.68
C LEU A 54 -7.30 16.11 -3.40
N GLY A 55 -6.22 15.72 -4.09
CA GLY A 55 -5.48 14.46 -3.86
C GLY A 55 -4.35 14.54 -2.82
N PHE A 56 -4.08 15.72 -2.29
CA PHE A 56 -2.99 16.04 -1.35
C PHE A 56 -3.51 16.60 -0.02
N ARG A 57 -4.84 16.64 0.17
CA ARG A 57 -5.51 17.05 1.42
C ARG A 57 -5.40 15.97 2.48
N ILE A 58 -4.19 15.69 2.90
CA ILE A 58 -3.88 14.78 4.00
C ILE A 58 -3.04 15.54 5.02
N ASP A 59 -3.27 15.28 6.30
CA ASP A 59 -2.46 15.86 7.36
C ASP A 59 -1.01 15.32 7.31
N PRO A 60 -0.05 16.03 7.94
CA PRO A 60 1.37 15.63 7.89
C PRO A 60 1.62 14.23 8.46
N ILE A 61 0.85 13.81 9.47
CA ILE A 61 1.01 12.51 10.11
C ILE A 61 0.61 11.41 9.13
N LEU A 62 -0.55 11.53 8.50
CA LEU A 62 -1.01 10.59 7.49
C LEU A 62 -0.10 10.59 6.25
N ALA A 63 0.48 11.74 5.88
CA ALA A 63 1.49 11.81 4.83
C ALA A 63 2.76 11.02 5.17
N ALA A 64 3.23 11.10 6.42
CA ALA A 64 4.36 10.30 6.92
C ALA A 64 4.04 8.81 6.95
N VAL A 65 2.83 8.43 7.38
CA VAL A 65 2.35 7.05 7.33
C VAL A 65 2.36 6.51 5.90
N ASN A 66 1.81 7.27 4.95
CA ASN A 66 1.80 6.91 3.52
C ASN A 66 3.23 6.80 2.96
N LEU A 67 4.13 7.70 3.36
CA LEU A 67 5.54 7.63 2.97
C LEU A 67 6.19 6.33 3.44
N LEU A 68 6.00 5.94 4.72
CA LEU A 68 6.58 4.73 5.29
C LEU A 68 6.03 3.46 4.64
N TRP A 69 4.72 3.37 4.47
CA TRP A 69 4.10 2.26 3.74
C TRP A 69 4.54 2.22 2.28
N GLY A 70 4.69 3.40 1.67
CA GLY A 70 5.19 3.58 0.31
C GLY A 70 6.62 3.07 0.14
N LEU A 71 7.52 3.44 1.04
CA LEU A 71 8.92 2.98 1.08
C LEU A 71 8.99 1.46 1.22
N ALA A 72 8.29 0.91 2.23
CA ALA A 72 8.29 -0.51 2.51
C ALA A 72 7.72 -1.32 1.33
N GLY A 73 6.59 -0.89 0.78
CA GLY A 73 5.94 -1.57 -0.34
C GLY A 73 6.74 -1.48 -1.64
N THR A 74 7.34 -0.32 -1.92
CA THR A 74 8.22 -0.15 -3.08
C THR A 74 9.44 -1.09 -2.97
N TYR A 75 10.11 -1.12 -1.82
CA TYR A 75 11.24 -2.02 -1.62
C TYR A 75 10.83 -3.50 -1.78
N ILE A 76 9.70 -3.90 -1.20
CA ILE A 76 9.20 -5.28 -1.28
C ILE A 76 8.77 -5.63 -2.71
N GLY A 77 8.03 -4.75 -3.38
CA GLY A 77 7.47 -4.99 -4.71
C GLY A 77 8.51 -5.06 -5.83
N PHE A 78 9.63 -4.34 -5.70
CA PHE A 78 10.70 -4.33 -6.69
C PHE A 78 11.86 -5.27 -6.34
N PHE A 79 12.29 -5.33 -5.07
CA PHE A 79 13.53 -6.03 -4.70
C PHE A 79 13.31 -7.33 -3.91
N ARG A 80 12.21 -7.44 -3.15
CA ARG A 80 11.96 -8.60 -2.27
C ARG A 80 10.54 -9.18 -2.41
N PRO A 81 10.11 -9.61 -3.61
CA PRO A 81 8.72 -10.02 -3.88
C PRO A 81 8.24 -11.22 -3.06
N ARG A 82 9.16 -11.99 -2.47
CA ARG A 82 8.83 -13.08 -1.52
C ARG A 82 7.99 -12.61 -0.32
N TYR A 83 8.09 -11.33 0.05
CA TYR A 83 7.34 -10.73 1.16
C TYR A 83 6.07 -9.99 0.70
N ALA A 84 5.69 -10.04 -0.57
CA ALA A 84 4.53 -9.29 -1.08
C ALA A 84 3.20 -9.74 -0.41
N ILE A 85 3.00 -11.04 -0.17
CA ILE A 85 1.79 -11.53 0.51
C ILE A 85 1.66 -10.97 1.94
N PRO A 86 2.63 -11.18 2.85
CA PRO A 86 2.51 -10.65 4.21
C PRO A 86 2.44 -9.12 4.22
N PHE A 87 3.15 -8.43 3.31
CA PHE A 87 3.07 -6.97 3.18
C PHE A 87 1.66 -6.50 2.83
N VAL A 88 1.06 -7.04 1.75
CA VAL A 88 -0.28 -6.62 1.29
C VAL A 88 -1.34 -6.91 2.35
N LEU A 89 -1.21 -8.01 3.10
CA LEU A 89 -2.11 -8.32 4.22
C LEU A 89 -1.93 -7.36 5.40
N ALA A 90 -0.69 -7.02 5.77
CA ALA A 90 -0.41 -6.05 6.82
C ALA A 90 -0.91 -4.65 6.44
N PHE A 91 -0.69 -4.25 5.19
CA PHE A 91 -1.21 -3.02 4.61
C PHE A 91 -2.74 -2.99 4.69
N ALA A 92 -3.41 -4.07 4.25
CA ALA A 92 -4.86 -4.18 4.30
C ALA A 92 -5.40 -4.04 5.73
N ALA A 93 -4.80 -4.77 6.68
CA ALA A 93 -5.20 -4.71 8.09
C ALA A 93 -5.03 -3.30 8.68
N PHE A 94 -3.91 -2.64 8.39
CA PHE A 94 -3.63 -1.29 8.88
C PHE A 94 -4.65 -0.26 8.36
N TYR A 95 -4.89 -0.23 7.05
CA TYR A 95 -5.84 0.72 6.47
C TYR A 95 -7.30 0.36 6.80
N THR A 96 -7.63 -0.92 7.05
CA THR A 96 -8.92 -1.28 7.66
C THR A 96 -9.06 -0.67 9.05
N LEU A 97 -8.03 -0.72 9.89
CA LEU A 97 -8.07 -0.13 11.23
C LEU A 97 -8.27 1.40 11.15
N LEU A 98 -7.54 2.09 10.26
CA LEU A 98 -7.75 3.52 10.04
C LEU A 98 -9.15 3.84 9.51
N ALA A 99 -9.71 3.00 8.64
CA ALA A 99 -11.07 3.19 8.11
C ALA A 99 -12.13 3.00 9.22
N VAL A 100 -11.94 1.99 10.07
CA VAL A 100 -12.83 1.75 11.21
C VAL A 100 -12.78 2.93 12.18
N LEU A 101 -11.58 3.40 12.56
CA LEU A 101 -11.44 4.58 13.43
C LEU A 101 -12.10 5.82 12.83
N GLY A 102 -11.81 6.13 11.56
CA GLY A 102 -12.42 7.26 10.84
C GLY A 102 -13.94 7.15 10.63
N SER A 103 -14.55 5.99 10.88
CA SER A 103 -16.00 5.80 10.80
C SER A 103 -16.73 6.21 12.10
N PHE A 104 -16.02 6.29 13.22
CA PHE A 104 -16.58 6.66 14.52
C PHE A 104 -16.14 8.05 14.98
N THR A 105 -14.99 8.53 14.53
CA THR A 105 -14.38 9.78 14.98
C THR A 105 -13.66 10.49 13.81
N PRO A 106 -14.00 11.76 13.50
CA PRO A 106 -13.39 12.49 12.37
C PRO A 106 -11.94 12.95 12.65
N LEU A 107 -11.49 12.86 13.90
CA LEU A 107 -10.14 13.14 14.36
C LEU A 107 -9.71 12.02 15.30
N ASP A 108 -8.65 11.30 14.94
CA ASP A 108 -8.07 10.27 15.81
C ASP A 108 -6.54 10.32 15.68
N PHE A 109 -5.84 10.29 16.82
CA PHE A 109 -4.38 10.43 16.90
C PHE A 109 -3.79 11.67 16.20
N GLY A 110 -4.56 12.75 16.07
CA GLY A 110 -4.13 13.97 15.36
C GLY A 110 -4.20 13.89 13.82
N MET A 111 -4.71 12.78 13.27
CA MET A 111 -4.97 12.63 11.84
C MET A 111 -6.39 13.10 11.49
N MET A 112 -6.53 13.78 10.35
CA MET A 112 -7.83 14.13 9.79
C MET A 112 -8.42 12.92 9.07
N LEU A 113 -9.33 12.22 9.73
CA LEU A 113 -10.02 11.04 9.22
C LEU A 113 -11.44 11.39 8.78
N ASN A 114 -11.57 12.43 7.96
CA ASN A 114 -12.86 12.84 7.40
C ASN A 114 -13.45 11.79 6.45
N ASP A 115 -14.73 11.95 6.07
CA ASP A 115 -15.45 11.00 5.21
C ASP A 115 -14.72 10.65 3.91
N ARG A 116 -13.98 11.61 3.32
CA ARG A 116 -13.23 11.40 2.08
C ARG A 116 -11.99 10.51 2.31
N VAL A 117 -11.24 10.79 3.37
CA VAL A 117 -10.06 10.01 3.77
C VAL A 117 -10.50 8.60 4.20
N ASN A 118 -11.60 8.50 4.94
CA ASN A 118 -12.17 7.22 5.34
C ASN A 118 -12.64 6.38 4.15
N LEU A 119 -13.34 7.00 3.18
CA LEU A 119 -13.73 6.33 1.93
C LEU A 119 -12.49 5.83 1.17
N PHE A 120 -11.42 6.64 1.10
CA PHE A 120 -10.17 6.22 0.48
C PHE A 120 -9.57 5.00 1.18
N HIS A 121 -9.54 4.97 2.52
CA HIS A 121 -9.06 3.81 3.28
C HIS A 121 -9.85 2.54 2.98
N TRP A 122 -11.18 2.62 2.88
CA TRP A 122 -12.01 1.48 2.47
C TRP A 122 -11.72 1.02 1.03
N LEU A 123 -11.58 1.97 0.11
CA LEU A 123 -11.29 1.69 -1.30
C LEU A 123 -9.96 0.98 -1.52
N ILE A 124 -8.97 1.20 -0.65
CA ILE A 124 -7.66 0.52 -0.74
C ILE A 124 -7.61 -0.76 0.09
N ALA A 125 -8.27 -0.80 1.25
CA ALA A 125 -8.23 -1.94 2.15
C ALA A 125 -8.95 -3.17 1.57
N LEU A 126 -10.15 -2.98 0.99
CA LEU A 126 -10.95 -4.10 0.46
C LEU A 126 -10.24 -4.83 -0.70
N PRO A 127 -9.71 -4.14 -1.73
CA PRO A 127 -8.92 -4.82 -2.76
C PRO A 127 -7.64 -5.45 -2.22
N ALA A 128 -6.96 -4.80 -1.26
CA ALA A 128 -5.75 -5.35 -0.65
C ALA A 128 -6.04 -6.67 0.09
N TRP A 129 -7.14 -6.75 0.85
CA TRP A 129 -7.63 -7.99 1.46
C TRP A 129 -7.91 -9.06 0.41
N ALA A 130 -8.66 -8.72 -0.64
CA ALA A 130 -9.00 -9.67 -1.69
C ALA A 130 -7.75 -10.25 -2.37
N ILE A 131 -6.81 -9.39 -2.77
CA ILE A 131 -5.57 -9.79 -3.44
C ILE A 131 -4.68 -10.61 -2.50
N GLY A 132 -4.50 -10.16 -1.25
CA GLY A 132 -3.66 -10.82 -0.26
C GLY A 132 -4.18 -12.21 0.14
N LEU A 133 -5.48 -12.32 0.43
CA LEU A 133 -6.11 -13.59 0.81
C LEU A 133 -6.17 -14.57 -0.35
N TYR A 134 -6.47 -14.10 -1.57
CA TYR A 134 -6.45 -14.94 -2.76
C TYR A 134 -5.05 -15.53 -3.02
N ALA A 135 -4.01 -14.69 -2.93
CA ALA A 135 -2.63 -15.14 -3.10
C ALA A 135 -2.21 -16.14 -2.00
N LEU A 136 -2.63 -15.92 -0.75
CA LEU A 136 -2.37 -16.83 0.36
C LEU A 136 -3.05 -18.18 0.15
N TRP A 137 -4.33 -18.19 -0.21
CA TRP A 137 -5.11 -19.40 -0.46
C TRP A 137 -4.50 -20.23 -1.58
N ARG A 138 -4.15 -19.60 -2.71
CA ARG A 138 -3.53 -20.30 -3.83
C ARG A 138 -2.14 -20.85 -3.46
N LYS A 139 -1.33 -20.12 -2.70
CA LYS A 139 -0.02 -20.59 -2.20
C LYS A 139 -0.16 -21.85 -1.33
N ARG A 140 -1.22 -21.94 -0.52
CA ARG A 140 -1.51 -23.13 0.30
C ARG A 140 -1.91 -24.34 -0.55
N ARG A 141 -2.71 -24.15 -1.60
CA ARG A 141 -3.11 -25.24 -2.53
C ARG A 141 -1.97 -25.77 -3.40
N SER A 142 -0.93 -24.96 -3.65
CA SER A 142 0.23 -25.36 -4.45
C SER A 142 1.36 -26.02 -3.65
N ARG A 143 1.19 -26.14 -2.33
CA ARG A 143 2.09 -26.86 -1.43
C ARG A 143 1.53 -28.24 -1.15
#